data_AF-A0A3A9C207-F1
#
_entry.id   AF-A0A3A9C207-F1
#
_cell.length_a   1.000
_cell.length_b   1.000
_cell.length_c   1.000
_cell.angle_alpha   90.00
_cell.angle_beta   90.00
_cell.angle_gamma   90.00
#
_symmetry.space_group_name_H-M   'P 1'
#
loop_
_entity.id
_entity.type
_entity.pdbx_description
1 polymer ?
#
loop_
_entity_poly.entity_id
_entity_poly.type
_entity_poly.pdbx_seq_one_letter_code
_entity_poly.pdbx_strand_id
1 'polypeptide(L)'
;MCAALLAAVLRWTAVTEKEEAAAIWDGTMPLTAWMLEVPDCVIFRGEGVVMDASHADSGYLMIKYTGDNPRIKVQVTRNTVYTYDLNFRDRYEVYPFTEGDGRYSVKVFENICGNQYSQLMSQTIFVSLSNEFQPFLVPNQYVNFSSDSMAVTLANQLSVGKNQLDTVSAVYQYVTSNITYDYAKAQSVRGGYLPDIDETLENRKGICFDYAALMAAMLRSQNIPTKLVIGYAGDAYHAWVSIFLKERGWIDNLVWFDGEHWSYMDPTFISTGKNSENVRRFVGNSSNYVEKYSY
;
A
#
# COMPACT_ATOMS: atom_id res chain seq x y z
N MET A 1 51.52 -32.83 -2.24
CA MET A 1 51.46 -31.89 -3.37
C MET A 1 50.34 -32.31 -4.30
N CYS A 2 49.19 -31.61 -4.25
CA CYS A 2 48.45 -31.08 -5.40
C CYS A 2 47.09 -30.56 -4.92
N ALA A 3 46.84 -29.28 -5.21
CA ALA A 3 45.58 -28.58 -5.03
C ALA A 3 44.72 -28.67 -6.29
N ALA A 4 43.39 -28.64 -6.15
CA ALA A 4 42.48 -27.98 -7.10
C ALA A 4 41.07 -27.85 -6.50
N LEU A 5 40.56 -26.62 -6.59
CA LEU A 5 39.24 -26.11 -6.23
C LEU A 5 38.17 -26.38 -7.32
N LEU A 6 36.93 -25.97 -7.00
CA LEU A 6 35.77 -25.61 -7.84
C LEU A 6 34.80 -26.75 -8.21
N ALA A 7 33.47 -26.59 -8.19
CA ALA A 7 32.59 -25.49 -7.82
C ALA A 7 31.19 -26.08 -7.53
N ALA A 8 30.49 -25.59 -6.51
CA ALA A 8 29.07 -25.86 -6.33
C ALA A 8 28.27 -24.95 -7.26
N VAL A 9 27.60 -25.53 -8.24
CA VAL A 9 26.65 -24.83 -9.13
C VAL A 9 25.36 -24.62 -8.36
N LEU A 10 25.13 -23.40 -7.87
CA LEU A 10 23.81 -22.96 -7.43
C LEU A 10 22.93 -22.78 -8.67
N ARG A 11 21.91 -23.62 -8.82
CA ARG A 11 20.87 -23.47 -9.84
C ARG A 11 20.04 -22.23 -9.52
N TRP A 12 20.09 -21.25 -10.42
CA TRP A 12 19.12 -20.16 -10.47
C TRP A 12 17.79 -20.75 -10.93
N THR A 13 16.74 -20.64 -10.13
CA THR A 13 15.38 -20.85 -10.62
C THR A 13 15.07 -19.71 -11.57
N ALA A 14 14.85 -20.06 -12.84
CA ALA A 14 14.44 -19.13 -13.87
C ALA A 14 13.15 -18.41 -13.45
N VAL A 15 13.20 -17.09 -13.51
CA VAL A 15 12.04 -16.21 -13.51
C VAL A 15 11.13 -16.68 -14.64
N THR A 16 9.85 -16.92 -14.33
CA THR A 16 8.90 -17.50 -15.27
C THR A 16 8.54 -16.49 -16.36
N GLU A 17 8.17 -16.95 -17.57
CA GLU A 17 7.80 -16.07 -18.71
C GLU A 17 6.67 -15.08 -18.37
N LYS A 18 5.84 -15.36 -17.35
CA LYS A 18 4.84 -14.41 -16.83
C LYS A 18 5.47 -13.23 -16.09
N GLU A 19 6.55 -13.46 -15.36
CA GLU A 19 7.31 -12.43 -14.63
C GLU A 19 8.19 -11.61 -15.59
N GLU A 20 8.69 -12.20 -16.68
CA GLU A 20 9.39 -11.46 -17.75
C GLU A 20 8.44 -10.60 -18.59
N ALA A 21 7.22 -11.08 -18.86
CA ALA A 21 6.20 -10.29 -19.59
C ALA A 21 5.67 -9.11 -18.76
N ALA A 22 5.63 -9.22 -17.43
CA ALA A 22 5.30 -8.11 -16.52
C ALA A 22 6.44 -7.06 -16.41
N ALA A 23 7.62 -7.37 -16.97
CA ALA A 23 8.86 -6.66 -16.73
C ALA A 23 9.31 -5.74 -17.89
N ILE A 24 8.55 -5.62 -18.97
CA ILE A 24 8.77 -4.59 -19.99
C ILE A 24 7.57 -3.65 -19.95
N TRP A 25 7.55 -2.76 -18.95
CA TRP A 25 6.78 -1.53 -19.06
C TRP A 25 7.70 -0.48 -19.68
N ASP A 26 7.43 -0.15 -20.94
CA ASP A 26 8.25 0.69 -21.83
C ASP A 26 8.23 2.20 -21.50
N GLY A 27 7.86 2.58 -20.27
CA GLY A 27 7.69 3.97 -19.90
C GLY A 27 6.50 4.67 -20.55
N THR A 28 5.61 3.94 -21.24
CA THR A 28 4.31 4.45 -21.66
C THR A 28 3.17 3.67 -21.01
N MET A 29 2.80 4.08 -19.79
CA MET A 29 1.37 4.35 -19.59
C MET A 29 1.25 5.79 -19.08
N PRO A 30 0.45 6.63 -19.74
CA PRO A 30 0.49 8.06 -19.56
C PRO A 30 -0.29 8.47 -18.31
N LEU A 31 -0.26 9.78 -18.04
CA LEU A 31 -1.20 10.58 -17.23
C LEU A 31 -2.70 10.44 -17.64
N THR A 32 -3.14 9.29 -18.13
CA THR A 32 -4.49 9.04 -18.64
C THR A 32 -5.12 7.83 -17.97
N ALA A 33 -5.53 8.01 -16.72
CA ALA A 33 -6.64 7.26 -16.12
C ALA A 33 -8.00 7.77 -16.64
N TRP A 34 -8.07 8.25 -17.89
CA TRP A 34 -9.28 8.78 -18.50
C TRP A 34 -9.61 8.01 -19.79
N MET A 35 -10.70 7.26 -19.69
CA MET A 35 -11.59 6.72 -20.75
C MET A 35 -11.19 5.47 -21.56
N LEU A 36 -11.99 4.42 -21.25
CA LEU A 36 -12.76 3.52 -22.14
C LEU A 36 -12.00 2.46 -22.95
N GLU A 37 -11.91 1.25 -22.39
CA GLU A 37 -12.87 0.18 -22.70
C GLU A 37 -13.25 -0.51 -21.38
N VAL A 38 -14.48 -0.33 -20.90
CA VAL A 38 -14.97 -1.02 -19.69
C VAL A 38 -15.58 -2.34 -20.17
N PRO A 39 -15.21 -3.51 -19.62
CA PRO A 39 -16.07 -4.68 -19.73
C PRO A 39 -17.44 -4.32 -19.15
N ASP A 40 -18.53 -4.91 -19.65
CA ASP A 40 -19.92 -4.63 -19.21
C ASP A 40 -19.98 -4.19 -17.74
N CYS A 41 -20.32 -2.92 -17.49
CA CYS A 41 -20.16 -2.31 -16.16
C CYS A 41 -20.77 -3.19 -15.06
N VAL A 42 -19.95 -3.67 -14.13
CA VAL A 42 -20.38 -4.53 -13.03
C VAL A 42 -20.76 -3.66 -11.85
N ILE A 43 -21.99 -3.11 -11.89
CA ILE A 43 -22.50 -2.19 -10.86
C ILE A 43 -23.66 -2.84 -10.10
N PHE A 44 -23.56 -2.85 -8.77
CA PHE A 44 -24.62 -3.28 -7.85
C PHE A 44 -25.21 -2.07 -7.13
N ARG A 45 -26.53 -2.03 -6.99
CA ARG A 45 -27.27 -0.94 -6.33
C ARG A 45 -28.31 -1.50 -5.37
N GLY A 46 -28.50 -0.84 -4.23
CA GLY A 46 -29.53 -1.20 -3.27
C GLY A 46 -29.34 -0.46 -1.93
N GLU A 47 -30.44 -0.10 -1.27
CA GLU A 47 -30.43 0.53 0.06
C GLU A 47 -29.45 1.72 0.18
N GLY A 48 -29.43 2.58 -0.84
CA GLY A 48 -28.54 3.76 -0.90
C GLY A 48 -27.06 3.45 -1.22
N VAL A 49 -26.67 2.18 -1.34
CA VAL A 49 -25.31 1.74 -1.70
C VAL A 49 -25.18 1.60 -3.22
N VAL A 50 -24.06 2.09 -3.76
CA VAL A 50 -23.61 1.85 -5.12
C VAL A 50 -22.23 1.22 -5.07
N MET A 51 -22.12 -0.04 -5.48
CA MET A 51 -20.87 -0.79 -5.55
C MET A 51 -20.49 -0.98 -7.02
N ASP A 52 -19.36 -0.40 -7.43
CA ASP A 52 -18.81 -0.52 -8.77
C ASP A 52 -17.60 -1.45 -8.74
N ALA A 53 -17.76 -2.64 -9.31
CA ALA A 53 -16.74 -3.66 -9.42
C ALA A 53 -16.16 -3.75 -10.86
N SER A 54 -16.40 -2.74 -11.70
CA SER A 54 -15.92 -2.72 -13.09
C SER A 54 -14.39 -2.68 -13.20
N HIS A 55 -13.70 -2.37 -12.10
CA HIS A 55 -12.23 -2.30 -12.00
C HIS A 55 -11.59 -3.48 -11.26
N ALA A 56 -12.31 -4.60 -11.14
CA ALA A 56 -11.80 -5.77 -10.43
C ALA A 56 -10.50 -6.33 -11.05
N ASP A 57 -10.35 -6.27 -12.37
CA ASP A 57 -9.12 -6.65 -13.09
C ASP A 57 -7.94 -5.69 -12.85
N SER A 58 -8.27 -4.45 -12.46
CA SER A 58 -7.36 -3.40 -12.03
C SER A 58 -7.15 -3.42 -10.51
N GLY A 59 -7.66 -4.44 -9.82
CA GLY A 59 -7.32 -4.71 -8.42
C GLY A 59 -8.08 -3.90 -7.38
N TYR A 60 -9.20 -3.26 -7.74
CA TYR A 60 -10.02 -2.55 -6.76
C TYR A 60 -11.52 -2.55 -7.11
N LEU A 61 -12.34 -2.19 -6.13
CA LEU A 61 -13.71 -1.77 -6.33
C LEU A 61 -13.92 -0.36 -5.77
N MET A 62 -15.00 0.30 -6.20
CA MET A 62 -15.43 1.57 -5.64
C MET A 62 -16.79 1.45 -4.99
N ILE A 63 -16.97 2.04 -3.81
CA ILE A 63 -18.29 2.10 -3.15
C ILE A 63 -18.64 3.54 -2.84
N LYS A 64 -19.89 3.90 -3.13
CA LYS A 64 -20.52 5.16 -2.75
C LYS A 64 -21.79 4.86 -1.96
N TYR A 65 -22.06 5.68 -0.94
CA TYR A 65 -23.31 5.64 -0.20
C TYR A 65 -24.03 6.99 -0.28
N THR A 66 -25.34 6.91 -0.52
CA THR A 66 -26.23 8.04 -0.81
C THR A 66 -27.31 8.24 0.28
N GLY A 67 -27.28 7.43 1.33
CA GLY A 67 -28.14 7.61 2.51
C GLY A 67 -27.51 8.52 3.57
N ASP A 68 -28.28 8.88 4.57
CA ASP A 68 -27.88 9.89 5.56
C ASP A 68 -27.12 9.32 6.77
N ASN A 69 -27.05 8.00 6.93
CA ASN A 69 -26.40 7.39 8.09
C ASN A 69 -24.89 7.71 8.08
N PRO A 70 -24.32 8.34 9.13
CA PRO A 70 -22.93 8.77 9.13
C PRO A 70 -21.94 7.63 9.39
N ARG A 71 -22.41 6.46 9.83
CA ARG A 71 -21.55 5.33 10.23
C ARG A 71 -21.84 4.12 9.36
N ILE A 72 -21.17 4.07 8.23
CA ILE A 72 -21.22 2.93 7.30
C ILE A 72 -19.90 2.18 7.37
N LYS A 73 -19.98 0.85 7.40
CA LYS A 73 -18.82 -0.04 7.34
C LYS A 73 -18.82 -0.83 6.05
N VAL A 74 -17.64 -0.99 5.47
CA VAL A 74 -17.39 -1.87 4.32
C VAL A 74 -16.49 -3.01 4.79
N GLN A 75 -16.84 -4.24 4.42
CA GLN A 75 -15.95 -5.39 4.58
C GLN A 75 -15.59 -5.97 3.22
N VAL A 76 -14.29 -6.15 2.98
CA VAL A 76 -13.76 -6.87 1.82
C VAL A 76 -13.06 -8.11 2.36
N THR A 77 -13.53 -9.29 1.98
CA THR A 77 -13.06 -10.57 2.54
C THR A 77 -12.68 -11.55 1.46
N ARG A 78 -11.46 -12.10 1.51
CA ARG A 78 -11.10 -13.37 0.83
C ARG A 78 -10.65 -14.40 1.85
N ASN A 79 -9.43 -14.27 2.39
CA ASN A 79 -8.99 -15.05 3.55
C ASN A 79 -8.99 -14.18 4.79
N THR A 80 -8.56 -12.93 4.65
CA THR A 80 -8.57 -11.92 5.71
C THR A 80 -9.79 -11.02 5.57
N VAL A 81 -10.38 -10.63 6.71
CA VAL A 81 -11.49 -9.66 6.74
C VAL A 81 -10.91 -8.26 6.90
N TYR A 82 -10.92 -7.49 5.82
CA TYR A 82 -10.60 -6.07 5.86
C TYR A 82 -11.88 -5.29 6.17
N THR A 83 -11.87 -4.47 7.22
CA THR A 83 -13.01 -3.64 7.62
C THR A 83 -12.63 -2.17 7.56
N TYR A 84 -13.45 -1.40 6.85
CA TYR A 84 -13.25 0.01 6.59
C TYR A 84 -14.47 0.81 7.05
N ASP A 85 -14.25 2.08 7.38
CA ASP A 85 -15.33 3.06 7.45
C ASP A 85 -15.53 3.67 6.06
N LEU A 86 -16.78 3.84 5.62
CA LEU A 86 -17.12 4.60 4.42
C LEU A 86 -17.48 6.02 4.86
N ASN A 87 -16.56 6.95 4.61
CA ASN A 87 -16.48 8.27 5.22
C ASN A 87 -17.26 9.32 4.44
N PHE A 88 -17.26 9.23 3.12
CA PHE A 88 -17.90 10.21 2.25
C PHE A 88 -19.34 9.82 1.89
N ARG A 89 -20.16 10.84 1.66
CA ARG A 89 -21.51 10.69 1.10
C ARG A 89 -21.51 11.24 -0.31
N ASP A 90 -22.26 10.55 -1.17
CA ASP A 90 -22.37 10.86 -2.59
C ASP A 90 -21.04 10.91 -3.37
N ARG A 91 -19.98 10.31 -2.81
CA ARG A 91 -18.67 10.16 -3.44
C ARG A 91 -18.18 8.73 -3.33
N TYR A 92 -17.41 8.30 -4.32
CA TYR A 92 -16.79 6.98 -4.32
C TYR A 92 -15.53 6.96 -3.44
N GLU A 93 -15.37 5.86 -2.72
CA GLU A 93 -14.11 5.48 -2.06
C GLU A 93 -13.62 4.15 -2.64
N VAL A 94 -12.30 4.01 -2.75
CA VAL A 94 -11.62 2.88 -3.39
C VAL A 94 -11.22 1.84 -2.36
N TYR A 95 -11.52 0.58 -2.64
CA TYR A 95 -11.20 -0.58 -1.80
C TYR A 95 -10.41 -1.61 -2.62
N PRO A 96 -9.14 -1.88 -2.26
CA PRO A 96 -8.27 -2.76 -3.04
C PRO A 96 -8.54 -4.25 -2.76
N PHE A 97 -8.29 -5.09 -3.76
CA PHE A 97 -8.29 -6.54 -3.68
C PHE A 97 -6.85 -7.06 -3.42
N THR A 98 -6.33 -6.79 -2.22
CA THR A 98 -4.90 -6.98 -1.91
C THR A 98 -4.44 -8.43 -1.78
N GLU A 99 -5.37 -9.39 -1.72
CA GLU A 99 -5.03 -10.81 -1.66
C GLU A 99 -4.92 -11.45 -3.05
N GLY A 100 -4.94 -10.69 -4.16
CA GLY A 100 -4.80 -11.22 -5.52
C GLY A 100 -6.06 -11.88 -6.08
N ASP A 101 -5.89 -12.73 -7.10
CA ASP A 101 -7.00 -13.40 -7.80
C ASP A 101 -7.88 -14.24 -6.90
N GLY A 102 -9.18 -14.29 -7.19
CA GLY A 102 -10.10 -15.25 -6.57
C GLY A 102 -11.44 -14.66 -6.20
N ARG A 103 -12.14 -15.33 -5.29
CA ARG A 103 -13.50 -14.99 -4.90
C ARG A 103 -13.50 -14.15 -3.63
N TYR A 104 -13.98 -12.91 -3.72
CA TYR A 104 -14.14 -11.99 -2.61
C TYR A 104 -15.61 -11.87 -2.21
N SER A 105 -15.86 -11.75 -0.91
CA SER A 105 -17.15 -11.30 -0.37
C SER A 105 -17.01 -9.84 0.06
N VAL A 106 -17.83 -8.97 -0.53
CA VAL A 106 -17.91 -7.56 -0.18
C VAL A 106 -19.25 -7.30 0.52
N LYS A 107 -19.21 -6.68 1.69
CA LYS A 107 -20.40 -6.36 2.49
C LYS A 107 -20.41 -4.91 2.91
N VAL A 108 -21.59 -4.30 2.94
CA VAL A 108 -21.81 -2.94 3.42
C VAL A 108 -22.81 -2.99 4.56
N PHE A 109 -22.52 -2.27 5.64
CA PHE A 109 -23.31 -2.25 6.85
C PHE A 109 -23.61 -0.83 7.30
N GLU A 110 -24.81 -0.59 7.82
CA GLU A 110 -25.19 0.66 8.47
C GLU A 110 -25.25 0.51 9.99
N ASN A 111 -24.87 1.56 10.72
CA ASN A 111 -24.98 1.56 12.17
C ASN A 111 -26.44 1.72 12.61
N ILE A 112 -26.87 0.88 13.54
CA ILE A 112 -28.20 0.98 14.16
C ILE A 112 -28.09 1.74 15.49
N CYS A 113 -27.24 1.24 16.39
CA CYS A 113 -27.02 1.80 17.72
C CYS A 113 -25.68 1.32 18.29
N GLY A 114 -24.92 2.20 18.94
CA GLY A 114 -23.64 1.83 19.56
C GLY A 114 -22.70 1.15 18.55
N ASN A 115 -22.34 -0.10 18.81
CA ASN A 115 -21.51 -0.93 17.91
C ASN A 115 -22.31 -1.99 17.14
N GLN A 116 -23.65 -1.88 17.11
CA GLN A 116 -24.51 -2.75 16.33
C GLN A 116 -24.70 -2.21 14.92
N TYR A 117 -24.57 -3.09 13.94
CA TYR A 117 -24.68 -2.76 12.53
C TYR A 117 -25.65 -3.73 11.83
N SER A 118 -26.46 -3.20 10.92
CA SER A 118 -27.30 -3.98 10.00
C SER A 118 -26.59 -4.12 8.66
N GLN A 119 -26.70 -5.28 8.00
CA GLN A 119 -26.16 -5.44 6.65
C GLN A 119 -27.09 -4.81 5.62
N LEU A 120 -26.59 -3.83 4.87
CA LEU A 120 -27.29 -3.19 3.76
C LEU A 120 -27.15 -3.99 2.46
N MET A 121 -25.94 -4.48 2.18
CA MET A 121 -25.62 -5.14 0.93
C MET A 121 -24.56 -6.23 1.15
N SER A 122 -24.63 -7.31 0.36
CA SER A 122 -23.57 -8.28 0.23
C SER A 122 -23.46 -8.74 -1.22
N GLN A 123 -22.24 -8.75 -1.76
CA GLN A 123 -21.94 -9.22 -3.10
C GLN A 123 -20.73 -10.16 -3.10
N THR A 124 -20.70 -11.06 -4.07
CA THR A 124 -19.52 -11.89 -4.35
C THR A 124 -18.89 -11.40 -5.63
N ILE A 125 -17.62 -11.00 -5.56
CA ILE A 125 -16.85 -10.49 -6.70
C ILE A 125 -15.78 -11.53 -7.05
N PHE A 126 -15.72 -11.89 -8.33
CA PHE A 126 -14.67 -12.74 -8.86
C PHE A 126 -13.59 -11.84 -9.47
N VAL A 127 -12.41 -11.87 -8.87
CA VAL A 127 -11.27 -11.03 -9.24
C VAL A 127 -10.29 -11.88 -10.05
N SER A 128 -9.92 -11.36 -11.21
CA SER A 128 -8.86 -11.89 -12.07
C SER A 128 -8.02 -10.70 -12.49
N LEU A 129 -6.91 -10.48 -11.80
CA LEU A 129 -6.06 -9.32 -12.00
C LEU A 129 -5.37 -9.39 -13.37
N SER A 130 -5.34 -8.25 -14.06
CA SER A 130 -4.49 -8.05 -15.23
C SER A 130 -3.01 -8.16 -14.88
N ASN A 131 -2.66 -7.73 -13.67
CA ASN A 131 -1.33 -7.78 -13.08
C ASN A 131 -1.47 -7.83 -11.55
N GLU A 132 -0.71 -8.72 -10.90
CA GLU A 132 -0.73 -8.92 -9.45
C GLU A 132 -0.34 -7.67 -8.62
N PHE A 133 0.35 -6.71 -9.24
CA PHE A 133 0.78 -5.47 -8.60
C PHE A 133 -0.27 -4.37 -8.56
N GLN A 134 -1.35 -4.49 -9.34
CA GLN A 134 -2.37 -3.43 -9.50
C GLN A 134 -2.94 -2.90 -8.18
N PRO A 135 -3.32 -3.74 -7.20
CA PRO A 135 -3.83 -3.25 -5.91
C PRO A 135 -2.85 -2.33 -5.15
N PHE A 136 -1.55 -2.45 -5.45
CA PHE A 136 -0.46 -1.74 -4.78
C PHE A 136 0.11 -0.60 -5.62
N LEU A 137 -0.57 -0.21 -6.69
CA LEU A 137 -0.25 0.93 -7.56
C LEU A 137 -1.33 2.01 -7.51
N VAL A 138 -2.57 1.63 -7.18
CA VAL A 138 -3.70 2.56 -7.14
C VAL A 138 -3.86 3.25 -5.78
N PRO A 139 -4.48 4.45 -5.76
CA PRO A 139 -4.90 5.08 -4.51
C PRO A 139 -5.96 4.25 -3.78
N ASN A 140 -5.95 4.32 -2.46
CA ASN A 140 -7.03 3.80 -1.62
C ASN A 140 -7.23 4.70 -0.38
N GLN A 141 -8.14 4.35 0.52
CA GLN A 141 -8.43 5.16 1.71
C GLN A 141 -7.20 5.48 2.58
N TYR A 142 -6.19 4.60 2.62
CA TYR A 142 -5.02 4.75 3.49
C TYR A 142 -3.80 5.32 2.76
N VAL A 143 -3.70 5.03 1.45
CA VAL A 143 -2.70 5.60 0.56
C VAL A 143 -3.45 6.43 -0.48
N ASN A 144 -3.97 7.57 -0.07
CA ASN A 144 -4.81 8.43 -0.90
C ASN A 144 -3.98 9.53 -1.55
N PHE A 145 -3.88 9.52 -2.87
CA PHE A 145 -3.10 10.48 -3.65
C PHE A 145 -3.72 10.70 -5.02
N SER A 146 -3.40 11.84 -5.62
CA SER A 146 -3.77 12.21 -6.98
C SER A 146 -2.60 12.91 -7.68
N SER A 147 -2.71 13.14 -8.98
CA SER A 147 -1.62 13.74 -9.76
C SER A 147 -1.24 15.16 -9.30
N ASP A 148 -2.16 15.86 -8.65
CA ASP A 148 -1.99 17.20 -8.09
C ASP A 148 -1.51 17.22 -6.63
N SER A 149 -1.39 16.06 -5.96
CA SER A 149 -0.83 15.99 -4.61
C SER A 149 0.60 16.53 -4.57
N MET A 150 0.93 17.27 -3.52
CA MET A 150 2.27 17.81 -3.30
C MET A 150 3.31 16.69 -3.16
N ALA A 151 2.94 15.61 -2.48
CA ALA A 151 3.77 14.41 -2.35
C ALA A 151 4.13 13.79 -3.71
N VAL A 152 3.18 13.75 -4.65
CA VAL A 152 3.40 13.24 -6.02
C VAL A 152 4.33 14.16 -6.80
N THR A 153 4.12 15.47 -6.71
CA THR A 153 5.01 16.46 -7.34
C THR A 153 6.45 16.33 -6.85
N LEU A 154 6.64 16.16 -5.54
CA LEU A 154 7.96 15.96 -4.96
C LEU A 154 8.56 14.61 -5.38
N ALA A 155 7.77 13.54 -5.40
CA ALA A 155 8.24 12.22 -5.84
C ALA A 155 8.78 12.27 -7.28
N ASN A 156 8.09 12.98 -8.18
CA ASN A 156 8.56 13.22 -9.55
C ASN A 156 9.91 13.95 -9.59
N GLN A 157 10.11 14.95 -8.72
CA GLN A 157 11.40 15.67 -8.64
C GLN A 157 12.53 14.76 -8.10
N LEU A 158 12.21 13.94 -7.11
CA LEU A 158 13.16 12.99 -6.52
C LEU A 158 13.50 11.85 -7.47
N SER A 159 12.66 11.49 -8.43
CA SER A 159 12.88 10.37 -9.37
C SER A 159 13.59 10.75 -10.67
N VAL A 160 13.74 12.04 -10.99
CA VAL A 160 14.36 12.49 -12.26
C VAL A 160 15.73 11.82 -12.48
N GLY A 161 15.85 11.12 -13.62
CA GLY A 161 17.08 10.45 -14.06
C GLY A 161 17.50 9.24 -13.23
N LYS A 162 16.64 8.74 -12.33
CA LYS A 162 16.94 7.61 -11.45
C LYS A 162 16.29 6.33 -11.96
N ASN A 163 16.95 5.20 -11.71
CA ASN A 163 16.32 3.88 -11.86
C ASN A 163 15.35 3.61 -10.68
N GLN A 164 14.67 2.47 -10.69
CA GLN A 164 13.71 2.08 -9.65
C GLN A 164 14.33 2.14 -8.26
N LEU A 165 15.55 1.61 -8.11
CA LEU A 165 16.20 1.48 -6.82
C LEU A 165 16.66 2.83 -6.27
N ASP A 166 17.28 3.66 -7.12
CA ASP A 166 17.72 4.99 -6.77
C ASP A 166 16.52 5.89 -6.43
N THR A 167 15.38 5.68 -7.10
CA THR A 167 14.11 6.36 -6.77
C THR A 167 13.62 5.97 -5.38
N VAL A 168 13.58 4.67 -5.07
CA VAL A 168 13.21 4.18 -3.73
C VAL A 168 14.13 4.77 -2.66
N SER A 169 15.44 4.76 -2.90
CA SER A 169 16.44 5.31 -1.99
C SER A 169 16.24 6.81 -1.75
N ALA A 170 15.99 7.60 -2.81
CA ALA A 170 15.77 9.04 -2.70
C ALA A 170 14.50 9.39 -1.92
N VAL A 171 13.38 8.70 -2.20
CA VAL A 171 12.12 8.88 -1.46
C VAL A 171 12.28 8.49 0.00
N TYR A 172 12.90 7.33 0.25
CA TYR A 172 13.16 6.83 1.59
C TYR A 172 14.00 7.82 2.42
N GLN A 173 15.11 8.31 1.87
CA GLN A 173 15.98 9.29 2.52
C GLN A 173 15.23 10.59 2.80
N TYR A 174 14.41 11.06 1.86
CA TYR A 174 13.61 12.26 2.07
C TYR A 174 12.65 12.10 3.25
N VAL A 175 11.81 11.06 3.25
CA VAL A 175 10.79 10.83 4.27
C VAL A 175 11.44 10.65 5.65
N THR A 176 12.47 9.82 5.76
CA THR A 176 13.13 9.54 7.05
C THR A 176 13.89 10.73 7.63
N SER A 177 14.41 11.62 6.78
CA SER A 177 15.21 12.77 7.21
C SER A 177 14.39 14.05 7.42
N ASN A 178 13.21 14.18 6.78
CA ASN A 178 12.44 15.42 6.79
C ASN A 178 11.16 15.34 7.61
N ILE A 179 10.65 14.15 7.92
CA ILE A 179 9.46 14.00 8.77
C ILE A 179 9.89 13.70 10.20
N THR A 180 9.25 14.34 11.17
CA THR A 180 9.46 14.12 12.61
C THR A 180 8.29 13.39 13.24
N TYR A 181 8.56 12.51 14.21
CA TYR A 181 7.51 11.71 14.84
C TYR A 181 6.62 12.54 15.78
N ASP A 182 5.30 12.39 15.64
CA ASP A 182 4.30 13.06 16.46
C ASP A 182 3.86 12.21 17.65
N TYR A 183 4.62 12.27 18.75
CA TYR A 183 4.27 11.55 19.98
C TYR A 183 2.92 11.97 20.58
N ALA A 184 2.52 13.23 20.42
CA ALA A 184 1.24 13.71 20.94
C ALA A 184 0.08 13.12 20.12
N LYS A 185 0.18 13.19 18.78
CA LYS A 185 -0.80 12.54 17.88
C LYS A 185 -0.89 11.05 18.16
N ALA A 186 0.26 10.36 18.33
CA ALA A 186 0.31 8.93 18.61
C ALA A 186 -0.44 8.53 19.90
N GLN A 187 -0.45 9.40 20.91
CA GLN A 187 -1.17 9.16 22.16
C GLN A 187 -2.67 9.49 22.08
N SER A 188 -3.07 10.41 21.19
CA SER A 188 -4.44 10.91 21.10
C SER A 188 -5.27 10.32 19.96
N VAL A 189 -4.63 9.70 18.96
CA VAL A 189 -5.30 9.18 17.76
C VAL A 189 -6.34 8.13 18.14
N ARG A 190 -7.50 8.20 17.49
CA ARG A 190 -8.62 7.28 17.71
C ARG A 190 -8.83 6.39 16.49
N GLY A 191 -9.59 5.31 16.67
CA GLY A 191 -10.01 4.47 15.55
C GLY A 191 -10.75 5.30 14.48
N GLY A 192 -10.51 4.98 13.21
CA GLY A 192 -11.04 5.72 12.05
C GLY A 192 -10.12 6.84 11.54
N TYR A 193 -8.94 7.04 12.14
CA TYR A 193 -7.94 7.96 11.59
C TYR A 193 -7.47 7.51 10.20
N LEU A 194 -7.43 8.46 9.25
CA LEU A 194 -6.88 8.29 7.91
C LEU A 194 -5.72 9.27 7.73
N PRO A 195 -4.57 8.84 7.16
CA PRO A 195 -3.47 9.75 6.84
C PRO A 195 -3.85 10.75 5.76
N ASP A 196 -3.37 11.98 5.92
CA ASP A 196 -3.29 12.97 4.84
C ASP A 196 -1.80 13.16 4.49
N ILE A 197 -1.43 12.74 3.28
CA ILE A 197 -0.04 12.73 2.85
C ILE A 197 0.51 14.13 2.60
N ASP A 198 -0.33 15.07 2.17
CA ASP A 198 0.09 16.44 1.90
C ASP A 198 0.16 17.22 3.21
N GLU A 199 -0.77 17.01 4.15
CA GLU A 199 -0.67 17.54 5.52
C GLU A 199 0.63 17.06 6.20
N THR A 200 0.96 15.77 6.06
CA THR A 200 2.18 15.18 6.63
C THR A 200 3.43 15.83 6.02
N LEU A 201 3.43 16.04 4.70
CA LEU A 201 4.52 16.66 3.98
C LEU A 201 4.71 18.14 4.34
N GLU A 202 3.62 18.90 4.42
CA GLU A 202 3.61 20.31 4.78
C GLU A 202 4.08 20.53 6.22
N ASN A 203 3.46 19.82 7.17
CA ASN A 203 3.78 19.95 8.59
C ASN A 203 5.09 19.25 8.98
N ARG A 204 5.63 18.42 8.09
CA ARG A 204 6.84 17.62 8.31
C ARG A 204 6.76 16.77 9.58
N LYS A 205 5.55 16.28 9.88
CA LYS A 205 5.26 15.66 11.18
C LYS A 205 4.13 14.64 11.07
N GLY A 206 4.32 13.46 11.65
CA GLY A 206 3.32 12.38 11.59
C GLY A 206 3.63 11.20 12.49
N ILE A 207 2.74 10.21 12.53
CA ILE A 207 2.93 8.92 13.22
C ILE A 207 3.26 7.81 12.23
N CYS A 208 3.49 6.57 12.68
CA CYS A 208 3.93 5.48 11.80
C CYS A 208 3.05 5.28 10.56
N PHE A 209 1.74 5.46 10.74
CA PHE A 209 0.79 5.38 9.64
C PHE A 209 0.96 6.49 8.60
N ASP A 210 1.25 7.72 9.04
CA ASP A 210 1.50 8.88 8.17
C ASP A 210 2.79 8.69 7.35
N TYR A 211 3.84 8.19 7.98
CA TYR A 211 5.11 7.89 7.30
C TYR A 211 4.92 6.82 6.21
N ALA A 212 4.23 5.73 6.54
CA ALA A 212 3.99 4.64 5.61
C ALA A 212 3.09 5.08 4.45
N ALA A 213 2.03 5.84 4.72
CA ALA A 213 1.14 6.37 3.70
C ALA A 213 1.83 7.35 2.76
N LEU A 214 2.59 8.31 3.30
CA LEU A 214 3.35 9.27 2.49
C LEU A 214 4.35 8.55 1.58
N MET A 215 5.16 7.64 2.15
CA MET A 215 6.15 6.91 1.38
C MET A 215 5.51 6.02 0.31
N ALA A 216 4.44 5.29 0.65
CA ALA A 216 3.71 4.48 -0.31
C ALA A 216 3.12 5.33 -1.44
N ALA A 217 2.49 6.46 -1.15
CA ALA A 217 1.91 7.34 -2.16
C ALA A 217 2.99 7.87 -3.11
N MET A 218 4.11 8.35 -2.57
CA MET A 218 5.24 8.83 -3.37
C MET A 218 5.74 7.74 -4.33
N LEU A 219 5.91 6.50 -3.87
CA LEU A 219 6.42 5.40 -4.69
C LEU A 219 5.40 4.86 -5.69
N ARG A 220 4.14 4.70 -5.29
CA ARG A 220 3.05 4.31 -6.19
C ARG A 220 2.91 5.29 -7.35
N SER A 221 3.08 6.59 -7.09
CA SER A 221 3.06 7.62 -8.13
C SER A 221 4.20 7.49 -9.14
N GLN A 222 5.31 6.85 -8.76
CA GLN A 222 6.43 6.52 -9.65
C GLN A 222 6.29 5.12 -10.25
N ASN A 223 5.10 4.52 -10.17
CA ASN A 223 4.79 3.20 -10.66
C ASN A 223 5.62 2.08 -9.99
N ILE A 224 5.93 2.25 -8.71
CA ILE A 224 6.66 1.27 -7.91
C ILE A 224 5.64 0.61 -6.97
N PRO A 225 5.30 -0.69 -7.17
CA PRO A 225 4.30 -1.36 -6.34
C PRO A 225 4.72 -1.34 -4.88
N THR A 226 3.88 -0.74 -4.03
CA THR A 226 4.21 -0.53 -2.62
C THR A 226 3.01 -0.83 -1.75
N LYS A 227 3.13 -1.83 -0.88
CA LYS A 227 2.15 -2.14 0.16
C LYS A 227 2.32 -1.18 1.33
N LEU A 228 1.21 -0.71 1.89
CA LEU A 228 1.15 -0.20 3.26
C LEU A 228 0.72 -1.35 4.15
N VAL A 229 1.62 -1.78 5.04
CA VAL A 229 1.38 -2.94 5.91
C VAL A 229 1.08 -2.44 7.32
N ILE A 230 0.07 -3.04 7.95
CA ILE A 230 -0.27 -2.78 9.34
C ILE A 230 -0.22 -4.11 10.11
N GLY A 231 0.42 -4.09 11.27
CA GLY A 231 0.60 -5.28 12.08
C GLY A 231 1.28 -4.97 13.40
N TYR A 232 2.18 -5.86 13.83
CA TYR A 232 2.94 -5.70 15.06
C TYR A 232 4.43 -5.67 14.76
N ALA A 233 5.15 -4.76 15.40
CA ALA A 233 6.60 -4.73 15.44
C ALA A 233 7.05 -4.86 16.90
N GLY A 234 7.53 -6.04 17.29
CA GLY A 234 7.55 -6.48 18.68
C GLY A 234 6.13 -6.50 19.24
N ASP A 235 5.91 -5.83 20.37
CA ASP A 235 4.57 -5.70 20.99
C ASP A 235 3.80 -4.46 20.50
N ALA A 236 4.42 -3.60 19.69
CA ALA A 236 3.81 -2.34 19.25
C ALA A 236 2.94 -2.56 18.00
N TYR A 237 1.70 -2.08 18.03
CA TYR A 237 0.88 -1.98 16.81
C TYR A 237 1.45 -0.91 15.90
N HIS A 238 1.79 -1.28 14.67
CA HIS A 238 2.68 -0.49 13.83
C HIS A 238 2.30 -0.56 12.34
N ALA A 239 2.76 0.44 11.59
CA ALA A 239 2.59 0.53 10.15
C ALA A 239 3.94 0.76 9.45
N TRP A 240 4.16 0.06 8.33
CA TRP A 240 5.37 0.13 7.52
C TRP A 240 5.04 -0.07 6.03
N VAL A 241 6.07 -0.14 5.18
CA VAL A 241 5.90 -0.36 3.74
C VAL A 241 6.63 -1.62 3.28
N SER A 242 6.10 -2.26 2.24
CA SER A 242 6.79 -3.33 1.50
C SER A 242 6.79 -2.99 0.03
N ILE A 243 7.96 -2.98 -0.62
CA ILE A 243 8.14 -2.47 -1.98
C ILE A 243 8.58 -3.60 -2.90
N PHE A 244 8.00 -3.70 -4.08
CA PHE A 244 8.46 -4.61 -5.10
C PHE A 244 9.58 -3.99 -5.95
N LEU A 245 10.75 -4.62 -5.99
CA LEU A 245 11.80 -4.32 -6.95
C LEU A 245 11.92 -5.44 -7.98
N LYS A 246 11.96 -5.10 -9.28
CA LYS A 246 11.95 -6.09 -10.37
C LYS A 246 13.05 -7.14 -10.24
N GLU A 247 14.24 -6.72 -9.84
CA GLU A 247 15.41 -7.61 -9.73
C GLU A 247 15.43 -8.46 -8.46
N ARG A 248 14.49 -8.24 -7.53
CA ARG A 248 14.56 -8.82 -6.16
C ARG A 248 13.25 -9.38 -5.62
N GLY A 249 12.12 -8.99 -6.19
CA GLY A 249 10.80 -9.29 -5.65
C GLY A 249 10.36 -8.30 -4.57
N TRP A 250 9.42 -8.73 -3.73
CA TRP A 250 8.96 -7.95 -2.58
C TRP A 250 10.09 -7.80 -1.56
N ILE A 251 10.33 -6.55 -1.19
CA ILE A 251 11.25 -6.14 -0.17
C ILE A 251 10.40 -5.56 0.94
N ASP A 252 10.18 -6.33 2.00
CA ASP A 252 9.59 -5.80 3.25
C ASP A 252 10.60 -4.91 4.00
N ASN A 253 11.74 -4.64 3.35
CA ASN A 253 13.05 -4.65 3.97
C ASN A 253 14.14 -3.60 3.52
N LEU A 254 13.99 -2.28 3.71
CA LEU A 254 14.91 -1.17 3.36
C LEU A 254 15.12 -0.13 4.50
N VAL A 255 16.30 -0.16 5.13
CA VAL A 255 16.88 0.92 5.94
C VAL A 255 18.05 1.58 5.22
N TRP A 256 18.81 0.78 4.47
CA TRP A 256 20.15 1.12 4.06
C TRP A 256 20.65 0.10 3.01
N PHE A 257 21.31 0.59 1.97
CA PHE A 257 22.09 -0.21 1.03
C PHE A 257 23.55 0.28 1.13
N ASP A 258 24.47 -0.58 1.58
CA ASP A 258 25.90 -0.27 1.66
C ASP A 258 26.68 -0.63 0.39
N GLY A 259 25.99 -1.14 -0.64
CA GLY A 259 26.59 -1.66 -1.86
C GLY A 259 26.60 -3.19 -1.95
N GLU A 260 26.41 -3.92 -0.83
CA GLU A 260 26.51 -5.40 -0.81
C GLU A 260 25.32 -6.09 -0.11
N HIS A 261 24.72 -5.48 0.93
CA HIS A 261 23.67 -6.12 1.73
C HIS A 261 22.42 -5.24 1.89
N TRP A 262 21.25 -5.89 1.95
CA TRP A 262 19.92 -5.27 2.05
C TRP A 262 19.28 -5.62 3.41
N SER A 263 18.58 -4.69 4.06
CA SER A 263 17.95 -4.86 5.40
C SER A 263 16.82 -3.84 5.64
N TYR A 264 15.96 -4.04 6.67
CA TYR A 264 14.46 -3.96 6.64
C TYR A 264 13.67 -2.59 6.49
N MET A 265 12.37 -2.46 6.08
CA MET A 265 11.66 -1.17 5.79
C MET A 265 10.78 -0.71 6.94
N ASP A 266 11.26 0.24 7.73
CA ASP A 266 10.42 0.94 8.69
C ASP A 266 10.83 2.41 8.77
N PRO A 267 10.23 3.31 7.96
CA PRO A 267 10.66 4.70 7.93
C PRO A 267 10.50 5.39 9.29
N THR A 268 9.58 4.89 10.12
CA THR A 268 9.30 5.43 11.45
C THR A 268 10.40 5.09 12.44
N PHE A 269 10.75 3.81 12.57
CA PHE A 269 11.79 3.39 13.50
C PHE A 269 13.16 3.88 13.07
N ILE A 270 13.43 3.96 11.76
CA ILE A 270 14.70 4.52 11.30
C ILE A 270 14.81 6.01 11.57
N SER A 271 13.74 6.77 11.33
CA SER A 271 13.71 8.21 11.63
C SER A 271 13.86 8.46 13.14
N THR A 272 13.00 7.86 13.97
CA THR A 272 13.01 8.05 15.43
C THR A 272 14.27 7.50 16.10
N GLY A 273 14.77 6.37 15.60
CA GLY A 273 15.97 5.68 16.06
C GLY A 273 17.28 6.26 15.50
N LYS A 274 17.20 7.33 14.70
CA LYS A 274 18.33 8.04 14.07
C LYS A 274 19.29 7.11 13.34
N ASN A 275 18.75 6.09 12.67
CA ASN A 275 19.51 5.07 11.95
C ASN A 275 20.64 4.38 12.78
N SER A 276 20.47 4.29 14.11
CA SER A 276 21.45 3.63 14.98
C SER A 276 21.58 2.13 14.66
N GLU A 277 22.73 1.52 14.97
CA GLU A 277 22.97 0.10 14.69
C GLU A 277 21.94 -0.83 15.35
N ASN A 278 21.53 -0.54 16.59
CA ASN A 278 20.53 -1.33 17.29
C ASN A 278 19.16 -1.27 16.59
N VAL A 279 18.78 -0.09 16.11
CA VAL A 279 17.53 0.10 15.37
C VAL A 279 17.61 -0.62 14.02
N ARG A 280 18.75 -0.56 13.33
CA ARG A 280 18.98 -1.33 12.09
C ARG A 280 18.87 -2.84 12.31
N ARG A 281 19.39 -3.36 13.42
CA ARG A 281 19.26 -4.79 13.78
C ARG A 281 17.81 -5.17 14.12
N PHE A 282 17.09 -4.31 14.85
CA PHE A 282 15.69 -4.56 15.21
C PHE A 282 14.80 -4.57 13.97
N VAL A 283 14.89 -3.52 13.17
CA VAL A 283 14.16 -3.42 11.91
C VAL A 283 14.57 -4.61 11.03
N GLY A 284 15.88 -4.87 10.93
CA GLY A 284 16.54 -5.91 10.13
C GLY A 284 16.16 -7.38 10.39
N ASN A 285 15.25 -7.67 11.31
CA ASN A 285 14.89 -9.04 11.70
C ASN A 285 13.38 -9.27 11.51
N SER A 286 12.99 -10.08 10.51
CA SER A 286 11.59 -10.40 10.20
C SER A 286 10.84 -11.03 11.37
N SER A 287 11.53 -11.75 12.27
CA SER A 287 10.86 -12.36 13.42
C SER A 287 10.25 -11.33 14.37
N ASN A 288 10.65 -10.05 14.23
CA ASN A 288 10.09 -8.96 15.02
C ASN A 288 8.77 -8.43 14.42
N TYR A 289 8.41 -8.81 13.19
CA TYR A 289 7.24 -8.28 12.50
C TYR A 289 6.19 -9.37 12.29
N VAL A 290 4.94 -9.02 12.58
CA VAL A 290 3.78 -9.85 12.30
C VAL A 290 2.78 -9.03 11.50
N GLU A 291 2.62 -9.36 10.22
CA GLU A 291 1.63 -8.75 9.34
C GLU A 291 0.21 -9.11 9.79
N LYS A 292 -0.68 -8.12 9.80
CA LYS A 292 -2.11 -8.32 10.02
C LYS A 292 -2.94 -7.92 8.80
N TYR A 293 -2.55 -6.84 8.13
CA TYR A 293 -3.23 -6.29 6.97
C TYR A 293 -2.23 -5.68 5.99
N SER A 294 -2.53 -5.78 4.70
CA SER A 294 -1.77 -5.16 3.62
C SER A 294 -2.72 -4.39 2.70
N TYR A 295 -2.38 -3.12 2.44
CA TYR A 295 -3.15 -2.13 1.68
C TYR A 295 -2.33 -1.52 0.55
#